data_AF-A0A7G7MCR2-F1
#
_entry.id   AF-A0A7G7MCR2-F1
#
_cell.length_a   1.000
_cell.length_b   1.000
_cell.length_c   1.000
_cell.angle_alpha   90.00
_cell.angle_beta   90.00
_cell.angle_gamma   90.00
#
_symmetry.space_group_name_H-M   'P 1'
#
loop_
_entity.id
_entity.type
_entity.pdbx_description
1 polymer ?
#
loop_
_entity_poly.entity_id
_entity_poly.type
_entity_poly.pdbx_seq_one_letter_code
_entity_poly.pdbx_strand_id
1 'polypeptide(L)'
;MARYLGLTGLVLSDPDHRLRLRRAPIRRVYSPGTIARYAMLRAGGATLHKPVEDTRQMGGDALVVEGRVVRLWRPATPDDRASPSRIAAVAGEQGRAGR
;
A
#
# COMPACT_ATOMS: atom_id res chain seq x y z
N MET A 1 19.32 5.20 0.70
CA MET A 1 18.27 4.75 1.64
C MET A 1 17.83 3.30 1.40
N ALA A 2 17.46 2.87 0.19
CA ALA A 2 16.92 1.52 -0.06
C ALA A 2 17.69 0.31 0.56
N ARG A 3 19.03 0.33 0.62
CA ARG A 3 19.85 -0.80 1.13
C ARG A 3 19.64 -1.12 2.61
N TYR A 4 19.33 -0.15 3.48
CA TYR A 4 19.11 -0.42 4.91
C TYR A 4 17.77 -1.11 5.18
N LEU A 5 16.85 -1.11 4.21
CA LEU A 5 15.54 -1.78 4.30
C LEU A 5 15.58 -3.25 3.84
N GLY A 6 16.74 -3.74 3.39
CA GLY A 6 16.87 -5.11 2.86
C GLY A 6 16.07 -5.38 1.58
N LEU A 7 15.64 -4.34 0.86
CA LEU A 7 14.86 -4.48 -0.36
C LEU A 7 15.76 -4.98 -1.50
N THR A 8 15.42 -6.12 -2.09
CA THR A 8 16.18 -6.79 -3.17
C THR A 8 15.70 -6.45 -4.59
N GLY A 9 14.73 -5.54 -4.72
CA GLY A 9 14.13 -5.15 -6.00
C GLY A 9 14.49 -3.74 -6.48
N LEU A 10 13.99 -3.39 -7.68
CA LEU A 10 14.07 -2.03 -8.21
C LEU A 10 13.31 -1.08 -7.28
N VAL A 11 14.02 -0.13 -6.68
CA VAL A 11 13.41 0.92 -5.86
C VAL A 11 13.27 2.18 -6.70
N LEU A 12 12.02 2.55 -6.98
CA LEU A 12 11.70 3.82 -7.63
C LEU A 12 11.56 4.90 -6.55
N SER A 13 12.29 6.00 -6.68
CA SER A 13 12.10 7.19 -5.85
C SER A 13 11.15 8.16 -6.56
N ASP A 14 10.25 8.79 -5.82
CA ASP A 14 9.34 9.85 -6.32
C ASP A 14 9.73 11.19 -5.69
N PRO A 15 10.85 11.81 -6.13
CA PRO A 15 11.37 13.04 -5.53
C PRO A 15 10.41 14.22 -5.72
N ASP A 16 9.58 14.19 -6.77
CA ASP A 16 8.60 15.22 -7.10
C ASP A 16 7.26 15.02 -6.36
N HIS A 17 7.13 14.01 -5.50
CA HIS A 17 5.88 13.65 -4.81
C HIS A 17 4.66 13.46 -5.75
N ARG A 18 4.87 12.99 -6.98
CA ARG A 18 3.82 12.77 -7.99
C ARG A 18 2.80 11.73 -7.57
N LEU A 19 3.18 10.77 -6.72
CA LEU A 19 2.29 9.75 -6.19
C LEU A 19 1.25 10.35 -5.21
N ARG A 20 1.56 11.48 -4.58
CA ARG A 20 0.68 12.23 -3.66
C ARG A 20 0.03 11.32 -2.60
N LEU A 21 0.79 10.39 -2.03
CA LEU A 21 0.31 9.53 -0.94
C LEU A 21 0.13 10.39 0.31
N ARG A 22 -1.06 10.36 0.91
CA ARG A 22 -1.47 11.33 1.93
C ARG A 22 -1.37 10.75 3.34
N ARG A 23 -1.24 11.65 4.31
CA ARG A 23 -1.44 11.34 5.72
C ARG A 23 -2.95 11.30 6.04
N ALA A 24 -3.39 10.31 6.80
CA ALA A 24 -4.79 10.17 7.22
C ALA A 24 -5.06 10.69 8.64
N PRO A 25 -6.31 11.07 8.96
CA PRO A 25 -6.73 11.26 10.35
C PRO A 25 -6.77 9.92 11.10
N ILE A 26 -6.56 9.96 12.41
CA ILE A 26 -6.44 8.76 13.27
C ILE A 26 -7.66 7.82 13.17
N ARG A 27 -8.86 8.39 13.03
CA ARG A 27 -10.12 7.65 12.81
C ARG A 27 -10.15 6.80 11.54
N ARG A 28 -9.38 7.19 10.52
CA ARG A 28 -9.25 6.41 9.28
C ARG A 28 -8.15 5.36 9.38
N VAL A 29 -7.10 5.63 10.16
CA VAL A 29 -6.06 4.66 10.47
C VAL A 29 -6.65 3.50 11.27
N TYR A 30 -7.46 3.79 12.28
CA TYR A 30 -8.21 2.80 13.07
C TYR A 30 -9.67 2.74 12.63
N SER A 31 -9.90 2.52 11.34
CA SER A 31 -11.23 2.22 10.82
C SER A 31 -11.79 0.94 11.47
N PRO A 32 -13.12 0.73 11.47
CA PRO A 32 -13.72 -0.49 11.99
C PRO A 32 -13.11 -1.77 11.37
N GLY A 33 -12.88 -1.79 10.06
CA GLY A 33 -12.28 -2.95 9.39
C GLY A 33 -10.81 -3.17 9.77
N THR A 34 -10.04 -2.10 9.98
CA THR A 34 -8.66 -2.21 10.47
C THR A 34 -8.62 -2.77 11.90
N ILE A 35 -9.52 -2.30 12.78
CA ILE A 35 -9.64 -2.84 14.15
C ILE A 35 -10.02 -4.32 14.11
N ALA A 36 -11.01 -4.69 13.30
CA ALA A 36 -11.44 -6.09 13.15
C ALA A 36 -10.29 -6.99 12.69
N ARG A 37 -9.47 -6.52 11.73
CA ARG A 37 -8.31 -7.26 11.25
C ARG A 37 -7.26 -7.48 12.35
N TYR A 38 -6.96 -6.46 13.15
CA TYR A 38 -6.06 -6.63 14.29
C TYR A 38 -6.63 -7.56 15.37
N ALA A 39 -7.94 -7.50 15.63
CA ALA A 39 -8.61 -8.42 16.54
C ALA A 39 -8.48 -9.88 16.06
N MET A 40 -8.69 -10.14 14.76
CA MET A 40 -8.50 -11.47 14.17
C MET A 40 -7.05 -11.96 14.27
N LEU A 41 -6.08 -11.10 13.97
CA LEU A 41 -4.65 -11.43 14.12
C LEU A 41 -4.31 -11.76 15.58
N ARG A 42 -4.84 -10.98 16.52
CA ARG A 42 -4.63 -11.21 17.95
C ARG A 42 -5.26 -12.53 18.41
N ALA A 43 -6.48 -12.84 17.96
CA ALA A 43 -7.14 -14.10 18.23
C ALA A 43 -6.37 -15.30 17.64
N GLY A 44 -5.69 -15.11 16.51
CA GLY A 44 -4.78 -16.08 15.89
C GLY A 44 -3.40 -16.20 16.55
N GLY A 45 -3.17 -15.57 17.70
CA GLY A 45 -1.91 -15.66 18.45
C GLY A 45 -0.83 -14.65 18.04
N ALA A 46 -1.11 -13.72 17.12
CA ALA A 46 -0.15 -12.70 16.76
C ALA A 46 0.12 -11.74 17.93
N THR A 47 1.37 -11.32 18.06
CA THR A 47 1.75 -10.21 18.95
C THR A 47 1.64 -8.91 18.20
N LEU A 48 0.83 -7.98 18.72
CA LEU A 48 0.71 -6.63 18.15
C LEU A 48 1.78 -5.73 18.76
N HIS A 49 2.69 -5.24 17.93
CA HIS A 49 3.74 -4.33 18.37
C HIS A 49 3.24 -2.89 18.41
N LYS A 50 3.76 -2.12 19.37
CA LYS A 50 3.54 -0.67 19.38
C LYS A 50 4.22 -0.07 18.14
N PRO A 51 3.51 0.72 17.33
CA PRO A 51 4.12 1.40 16.21
C PRO A 51 5.24 2.33 16.68
N VAL A 52 6.39 2.27 16.01
CA VAL A 52 7.54 3.16 16.24
C VAL A 52 7.69 4.22 15.13
N GLU A 53 6.92 4.09 14.06
CA GLU A 53 6.88 4.99 12.90
C GLU A 53 5.51 5.71 12.80
N ASP A 54 5.39 6.70 11.89
CA ASP A 54 4.14 7.43 11.66
C ASP A 54 3.07 6.55 10.99
N THR A 55 2.19 5.94 11.80
CA THR A 55 1.07 5.11 11.33
C THR A 55 0.05 5.84 10.47
N ARG A 56 0.12 7.17 10.41
CA ARG A 56 -0.82 7.98 9.64
C ARG A 56 -0.45 8.07 8.17
N GLN A 57 0.72 7.58 7.75
CA GLN A 57 1.08 7.48 6.34
C GLN A 57 0.29 6.34 5.67
N MET A 58 -0.64 6.68 4.77
CA MET A 58 -1.56 5.69 4.19
C MET A 58 -0.90 4.74 3.18
N GLY A 59 0.22 5.14 2.59
CA GLY A 59 0.81 4.43 1.46
C GLY A 59 -0.17 4.32 0.29
N GLY A 60 0.13 3.42 -0.64
CA GLY A 60 -0.72 3.11 -1.79
C GLY A 60 -0.03 2.12 -2.72
N ASP A 61 -0.76 1.67 -3.73
CA ASP A 61 -0.27 0.73 -4.74
C ASP A 61 -0.28 1.43 -6.09
N ALA A 62 0.72 1.16 -6.94
CA ALA A 62 0.81 1.73 -8.28
C ALA A 62 1.15 0.64 -9.28
N LEU A 63 0.51 0.69 -10.45
CA LEU A 63 0.94 -0.06 -11.62
C LEU A 63 1.76 0.88 -12.50
N VAL A 64 3.01 0.47 -12.75
CA VAL A 64 3.95 1.21 -13.58
C VAL A 64 4.28 0.37 -14.81
N VAL A 65 4.13 0.97 -15.99
CA VAL A 65 4.46 0.37 -17.28
C VAL A 65 5.41 1.32 -17.98
N GLU A 66 6.58 0.84 -18.41
CA GLU A 66 7.60 1.65 -19.11
C GLU A 66 7.96 2.96 -18.36
N GLY A 67 8.08 2.89 -17.04
CA GLY A 67 8.41 4.04 -16.19
C GLY A 67 7.26 5.04 -15.98
N ARG A 68 6.05 4.77 -16.51
CA ARG A 68 4.86 5.62 -16.33
C ARG A 68 3.84 4.97 -15.41
N VAL A 69 3.30 5.75 -14.47
CA VAL A 69 2.19 5.30 -13.61
C VAL A 69 0.91 5.26 -14.44
N VAL A 70 0.43 4.07 -14.77
CA VAL A 70 -0.82 3.88 -15.54
C VAL A 70 -2.04 3.69 -14.63
N ARG A 71 -1.80 3.24 -13.39
CA ARG A 71 -2.84 3.12 -12.37
C ARG A 71 -2.26 3.42 -11.00
N LEU A 72 -3.05 4.09 -10.17
CA LEU A 72 -2.70 4.40 -8.79
C LEU A 72 -3.90 4.14 -7.89
N TRP A 73 -3.70 3.32 -6.86
CA TRP A 73 -4.67 3.06 -5.80
C TRP A 73 -4.27 3.85 -4.56
N ARG A 74 -5.18 4.73 -4.11
CA ARG A 74 -5.00 5.59 -2.95
C ARG A 74 -5.99 5.18 -1.87
N PRO A 75 -5.62 4.25 -0.97
CA PRO A 75 -6.54 3.75 0.03
C PRO A 75 -6.97 4.87 0.99
N ALA A 76 -8.25 4.92 1.32
CA ALA A 76 -8.78 5.86 2.31
C ALA A 76 -8.50 5.42 3.75
N THR A 77 -8.41 4.11 3.98
CA THR A 77 -8.15 3.44 5.26
C THR A 77 -7.22 2.22 5.03
N PRO A 78 -6.50 1.69 6.04
CA PRO A 78 -5.53 0.62 5.83
C PRO A 78 -6.15 -0.66 5.24
N ASP A 79 -7.41 -0.91 5.57
CA ASP A 79 -8.23 -2.02 5.09
C ASP A 79 -8.82 -1.81 3.69
N ASP A 80 -8.77 -0.60 3.12
CA ASP A 80 -9.22 -0.26 1.76
C ASP A 80 -8.14 -0.48 0.68
N ARG A 81 -7.03 -1.14 1.03
CA ARG A 81 -5.96 -1.45 0.08
C ARG A 81 -6.43 -2.36 -1.04
N ALA A 82 -5.93 -2.14 -2.25
CA ALA A 82 -6.24 -2.99 -3.38
C ALA A 82 -5.73 -4.41 -3.10
N SER A 83 -6.58 -5.41 -3.34
CA SER A 83 -6.14 -6.81 -3.16
C SER A 83 -5.06 -7.18 -4.19
N PRO A 84 -4.13 -8.08 -3.85
CA PRO A 84 -3.14 -8.57 -4.82
C PRO A 84 -3.78 -9.14 -6.09
N SER A 85 -4.91 -9.84 -5.95
CA SER A 85 -5.69 -10.37 -7.08
C SER A 85 -6.23 -9.27 -8.00
N ARG A 86 -6.73 -8.16 -7.44
CA ARG A 86 -7.21 -7.02 -8.21
C ARG A 86 -6.07 -6.32 -8.95
N ILE A 87 -4.93 -6.15 -8.28
CA ILE A 87 -3.74 -5.57 -8.90
C ILE A 87 -3.26 -6.44 -10.06
N ALA A 88 -3.17 -7.76 -9.85
CA ALA A 88 -2.75 -8.71 -10.87
C ALA A 88 -3.70 -8.76 -12.08
N ALA A 89 -5.02 -8.72 -11.83
CA ALA A 89 -6.01 -8.67 -12.91
C ALA A 89 -5.83 -7.43 -13.79
N VAL A 90 -5.73 -6.25 -13.18
CA VAL A 90 -5.51 -4.99 -13.93
C VAL A 90 -4.16 -5.01 -14.66
N ALA A 91 -3.11 -5.55 -14.05
CA ALA A 91 -1.82 -5.70 -14.72
C ALA A 91 -1.91 -6.62 -15.96
N GLY A 92 -2.65 -7.73 -15.85
CA GLY A 92 -2.90 -8.65 -16.97
C GLY A 92 -3.68 -8.02 -18.13
N GLU A 93 -4.66 -7.16 -17.83
CA GLU A 93 -5.40 -6.39 -18.84
C GLU A 93 -4.48 -5.38 -19.57
N GLN A 94 -3.67 -4.63 -18.82
CA GLN A 94 -2.73 -3.66 -19.41
C GLN A 94 -1.67 -4.32 -20.30
N GLY A 95 -1.15 -5.48 -19.90
CA GLY A 95 -0.22 -6.27 -20.72
C GLY A 95 -0.85 -6.94 -21.96
N ARG A 96 -2.18 -6.96 -22.08
CA ARG A 96 -2.90 -7.38 -23.29
C ARG A 96 -3.22 -6.20 -24.20
N ALA A 97 -3.52 -5.03 -23.64
CA ALA A 97 -3.81 -3.80 -24.38
C ALA A 97 -2.57 -3.14 -25.01
N GLY A 98 -1.38 -3.39 -24.45
CA GLY A 98 -0.10 -2.90 -25.00
C GLY A 98 0.60 -3.83 -25.98
N ARG A 99 -0.08 -4.86 -26.50
CA ARG A 99 0.42 -5.79 -27.52
C ARG A 99 -0.27 -5.57 -28.86
#